data_AF-A0A0M3AKW1-F1
#
_entry.id   AF-A0A0M3AKW1-F1
#
_cell.length_a   1.000
_cell.length_b   1.000
_cell.length_c   1.000
_cell.angle_alpha   90.00
_cell.angle_beta   90.00
_cell.angle_gamma   90.00
#
_symmetry.space_group_name_H-M   'P 1'
#
loop_
_entity.id
_entity.type
_entity.pdbx_description
1 polymer ?
#
loop_
_entity_poly.entity_id
_entity_poly.type
_entity_poly.pdbx_seq_one_letter_code
_entity_poly.pdbx_strand_id
1 'polypeptide(L)' 'MAEIGAGLCCADLGLPNVLHEGHASYVGHWLNILRGDKSAIIHAAAKAEQAFAYLRSFSAPAAAVEHRSVQSAMPIAA' A
#
# COMPACT_ATOMS: atom_id res chain seq x y z
N MET A 1 -4.32 -7.86 -8.92
CA MET A 1 -4.44 -6.70 -8.00
C MET A 1 -4.71 -7.08 -6.57
N ALA A 2 -5.49 -8.14 -6.32
CA ALA A 2 -5.67 -8.70 -4.98
C ALA A 2 -4.34 -8.93 -4.23
N GLU A 3 -3.28 -9.39 -4.91
CA GLU A 3 -1.99 -9.66 -4.26
C GLU A 3 -1.20 -8.42 -3.85
N ILE A 4 -1.17 -7.37 -4.67
CA ILE A 4 -0.48 -6.12 -4.29
C ILE A 4 -1.18 -5.52 -3.05
N GLY A 5 -2.52 -5.56 -3.03
CA GLY A 5 -3.29 -5.15 -1.85
C GLY A 5 -3.04 -6.04 -0.64
N ALA A 6 -3.01 -7.36 -0.81
CA ALA A 6 -2.68 -8.30 0.27
C ALA A 6 -1.26 -8.07 0.81
N GLY A 7 -0.29 -7.76 -0.06
CA GLY A 7 1.07 -7.34 0.31
C GLY A 7 1.09 -6.11 1.21
N LEU A 8 0.36 -5.06 0.83
CA LEU A 8 0.22 -3.83 1.62
C LEU A 8 -0.41 -4.12 3.00
N CYS A 9 -1.48 -4.93 3.06
CA CYS A 9 -2.10 -5.35 4.32
C CYS A 9 -1.15 -6.17 5.20
N CYS A 10 -0.44 -7.15 4.62
CA CYS A 10 0.53 -7.96 5.35
C CYS A 10 1.65 -7.09 5.93
N ALA A 11 2.17 -6.15 5.14
CA ALA A 11 3.21 -5.22 5.59
C ALA A 11 2.72 -4.32 6.74
N ASP A 12 1.52 -3.74 6.65
CA ASP A 12 0.92 -2.89 7.69
C ASP A 12 0.69 -3.65 9.01
N LEU A 13 0.32 -4.93 8.91
CA LEU A 13 0.02 -5.78 10.07
C LEU A 13 1.22 -6.56 10.59
N GLY A 14 2.40 -6.45 9.97
CA GLY A 14 3.58 -7.23 10.31
C GLY A 14 3.42 -8.74 10.07
N LEU A 15 2.55 -9.13 9.15
CA LEU A 15 2.27 -10.52 8.80
C LEU A 15 3.18 -10.98 7.63
N PRO A 16 3.58 -12.25 7.61
CA PRO A 16 4.30 -12.81 6.47
C PRO A 16 3.41 -12.80 5.21
N ASN A 17 3.96 -12.34 4.09
CA ASN A 17 3.31 -12.41 2.79
C ASN A 17 3.83 -13.63 2.02
N VAL A 18 3.06 -14.72 2.01
CA VAL A 18 3.44 -15.98 1.35
C VAL A 18 2.62 -16.17 0.08
N LEU A 19 3.31 -16.45 -1.03
CA LEU A 19 2.67 -16.75 -2.30
C LEU A 19 2.20 -18.21 -2.31
N HIS A 20 0.93 -18.47 -2.63
CA HIS A 20 0.39 -19.83 -2.74
C HIS A 20 0.39 -20.28 -4.22
N GLU A 21 0.62 -21.56 -4.49
CA GLU A 21 0.81 -22.08 -5.87
C GLU A 21 -0.39 -21.83 -6.81
N GLY A 22 -1.60 -21.66 -6.27
CA GLY A 22 -2.81 -21.34 -7.05
C GLY A 22 -2.85 -19.92 -7.64
N HIS A 23 -1.91 -19.06 -7.25
CA HIS A 23 -1.90 -17.65 -7.63
C HIS A 23 -1.30 -17.45 -9.05
N ALA A 24 -0.43 -18.32 -9.54
CA ALA A 24 0.21 -18.12 -10.85
C ALA A 24 -0.74 -18.13 -12.06
N SER A 25 -2.00 -18.56 -11.89
CA SER A 25 -2.99 -18.67 -12.97
C SER A 25 -3.26 -17.35 -13.72
N TYR A 26 -3.10 -16.18 -13.09
CA TYR A 26 -3.31 -14.89 -13.75
C TYR A 26 -2.05 -14.34 -14.44
N VAL A 27 -0.85 -14.92 -14.24
CA VAL A 27 0.41 -14.36 -14.78
C VAL A 27 0.37 -14.29 -16.31
N GLY A 28 -0.12 -15.35 -16.98
CA GLY A 28 -0.27 -15.36 -18.44
C GLY A 28 -1.21 -14.27 -18.96
N HIS A 29 -2.30 -13.99 -18.23
CA HIS A 29 -3.25 -12.93 -18.56
C HIS A 29 -2.61 -11.54 -18.40
N TRP A 30 -1.86 -11.30 -17.32
CA TRP A 30 -1.13 -10.04 -17.12
C TRP A 30 -0.04 -9.81 -18.16
N LEU A 31 0.69 -10.85 -18.55
CA LEU A 31 1.66 -10.74 -19.64
C LEU A 31 1.00 -10.31 -20.95
N ASN A 32 -0.24 -10.72 -21.20
CA ASN A 32 -0.99 -10.28 -22.37
C ASN A 32 -1.39 -8.80 -22.29
N ILE A 33 -1.89 -8.35 -21.14
CA ILE A 33 -2.22 -6.95 -20.91
C ILE A 33 -0.96 -6.08 -21.05
N LEU A 34 0.15 -6.47 -20.44
CA LEU A 34 1.39 -5.69 -20.44
C LEU A 34 2.07 -5.58 -21.80
N ARG A 35 1.82 -6.54 -22.71
CA ARG A 35 2.24 -6.42 -24.11
C ARG A 35 1.49 -5.31 -24.85
N GLY A 36 0.21 -5.11 -24.54
CA GLY A 36 -0.62 -4.06 -25.13
C GLY A 36 -0.47 -2.70 -24.43
N ASP A 37 -0.26 -2.71 -23.12
CA ASP A 37 -0.11 -1.51 -22.30
C ASP A 37 0.85 -1.76 -21.13
N LYS A 38 2.07 -1.21 -21.25
CA LYS A 38 3.10 -1.33 -20.22
C LYS A 38 2.78 -0.55 -18.94
N SER A 39 1.90 0.44 -19.03
CA SER A 39 1.48 1.28 -17.90
C SER A 39 0.40 0.63 -17.06
N ALA A 40 -0.22 -0.46 -17.54
CA ALA A 40 -1.29 -1.16 -16.83
C ALA A 40 -0.88 -1.57 -15.41
N ILE A 41 0.39 -1.92 -15.18
CA ILE A 41 0.89 -2.28 -13.84
C ILE A 41 0.83 -1.10 -12.86
N ILE A 42 1.08 0.13 -13.34
CA ILE A 42 1.08 1.35 -12.51
C ILE A 42 -0.35 1.73 -12.12
N HIS A 43 -1.27 1.71 -13.08
CA HIS A 43 -2.69 1.96 -12.82
C HIS A 43 -3.26 0.96 -11.83
N ALA A 44 -2.86 -0.30 -12.00
CA ALA A 44 -3.32 -1.34 -11.14
C ALA A 44 -2.74 -1.15 -9.73
N ALA A 45 -1.44 -0.83 -9.59
CA ALA A 45 -0.83 -0.52 -8.29
C ALA A 45 -1.55 0.63 -7.58
N ALA A 46 -1.87 1.72 -8.28
CA ALA A 46 -2.64 2.83 -7.74
C ALA A 46 -4.02 2.39 -7.24
N LYS A 47 -4.70 1.50 -7.97
CA LYS A 47 -5.98 0.91 -7.52
C LYS A 47 -5.83 0.04 -6.27
N ALA A 48 -4.75 -0.72 -6.16
CA ALA A 48 -4.47 -1.54 -4.97
C ALA A 48 -4.21 -0.66 -3.74
N GLU A 49 -3.46 0.42 -3.89
CA GLU A 49 -3.21 1.41 -2.83
C GLU A 49 -4.51 2.11 -2.38
N GLN A 50 -5.36 2.52 -3.32
CA GLN A 50 -6.68 3.08 -3.01
C GLN A 50 -7.54 2.11 -2.19
N ALA A 51 -7.57 0.83 -2.58
CA ALA A 51 -8.32 -0.19 -1.85
C ALA A 51 -7.75 -0.43 -0.44
N PHE A 52 -6.42 -0.48 -0.31
CA PHE A 52 -5.76 -0.60 0.99
C PHE A 52 -6.08 0.59 1.90
N ALA A 53 -5.94 1.82 1.41
CA ALA A 53 -6.26 3.03 2.16
C ALA A 53 -7.73 3.05 2.64
N TYR A 54 -8.65 2.63 1.77
CA TYR A 54 -10.06 2.47 2.13
C TYR A 54 -10.23 1.47 3.28
N LEU A 55 -9.69 0.26 3.17
CA LEU A 55 -9.79 -0.76 4.24
C LEU A 55 -9.13 -0.29 5.54
N ARG A 56 -7.98 0.38 5.46
CA ARG A 56 -7.24 0.89 6.60
C ARG A 56 -8.02 1.94 7.38
N SER A 57 -8.85 2.73 6.71
CA SER A 57 -9.70 3.75 7.33
C SER A 57 -10.74 3.19 8.31
N PHE A 58 -11.13 1.92 8.16
CA PHE A 58 -12.03 1.23 9.09
C PHE A 58 -11.29 0.56 10.26
N SER A 59 -9.96 0.49 10.21
CA SER A 59 -9.14 -0.28 11.17
C SER A 59 -8.47 0.60 12.24
N ALA A 60 -8.50 1.93 12.10
CA ALA A 60 -8.09 2.84 13.17
C ALA A 60 -9.30 3.16 14.07
N PRO A 61 -9.19 3.10 15.41
CA PRO A 61 -10.10 3.89 16.23
C PRO A 61 -9.89 5.36 15.83
N ALA A 62 -10.95 6.18 15.84
CA ALA A 62 -10.86 7.61 15.52
C ALA A 62 -9.83 8.29 16.44
N ALA A 63 -8.56 8.31 16.04
CA ALA A 63 -7.46 8.83 16.82
C ALA A 63 -7.10 10.19 16.27
N ALA A 64 -7.16 11.18 17.17
CA ALA A 64 -6.93 12.58 16.93
C ALA A 64 -5.68 12.83 16.07
N VAL A 65 -5.84 13.69 15.07
CA VAL A 65 -4.73 14.28 14.31
C VAL A 65 -3.88 15.09 15.29
N GLU A 66 -2.81 14.50 15.81
CA GLU A 66 -1.83 15.23 16.60
C GLU A 66 -0.98 16.07 15.65
N HIS A 67 -1.28 17.37 15.60
CA HIS A 67 -0.47 18.38 14.95
C HIS A 67 0.89 18.44 15.67
N ARG A 68 1.92 17.84 15.06
CA ARG A 68 3.30 17.96 15.54
C ARG A 68 3.72 19.42 15.42
N SER A 69 3.63 20.14 16.53
CA SER A 69 4.20 21.48 16.67
C SER A 69 5.72 21.35 16.60
N VAL A 70 6.32 22.03 15.63
CA VAL A 70 7.77 22.15 15.52
C VAL A 70 8.23 22.95 16.73
N GLN A 71 8.78 22.26 17.74
CA GLN A 71 9.28 22.92 18.95
C GLN A 71 10.53 23.74 18.61
N SER A 72 10.37 25.04 18.87
CA SER A 72 11.33 26.15 19.00
C SER A 72 12.80 25.74 19.28
N ALA A 73 13.71 26.18 18.41
CA ALA A 73 15.13 26.19 18.68
C ALA A 73 15.46 27.27 19.74
N MET A 74 16.09 26.86 20.85
CA MET A 74 16.61 27.76 21.88
C MET A 74 17.71 28.69 21.32
N PRO A 75 17.84 29.94 21.81
CA PRO A 75 18.98 30.78 21.48
C PRO A 75 20.23 30.31 22.24
N ILE A 76 21.36 30.22 21.54
CA ILE A 76 22.66 30.01 22.17
C ILE A 76 23.17 31.39 22.59
N ALA A 77 23.25 31.62 23.90
CA ALA A 77 23.96 32.75 24.47
C ALA A 77 25.46 32.45 24.51
N ALA A 78 26.28 33.34 23.95
CA ALA A 78 27.68 33.57 24.30
C ALA A 78 28.01 35.04 24.00
#